data_AF-A0A916QSV6-F1
#
_entry.id   AF-A0A916QSV6-F1
#
_cell.length_a   1.000
_cell.length_b   1.000
_cell.length_c   1.000
_cell.angle_alpha   90.00
_cell.angle_beta   90.00
_cell.angle_gamma   90.00
#
_symmetry.space_group_name_H-M   'P 1'
#
loop_
_entity.id
_entity.type
_entity.pdbx_description
1 polymer ?
#
loop_
_entity_poly.entity_id
_entity_poly.type
_entity_poly.pdbx_seq_one_letter_code
_entity_poly.pdbx_strand_id
1 'polypeptide(L)'
;MLNLNYTYRIYPDQKQVELLNEWLETCRVAYNYALRELKDWIASRKCPVDRCSLESEYIMSADYPFPGYQQQQNKLPKAKKEFPRLAAVPSQVLQTTIRRLHDAWDFFQNRGYGFPRYKKYGQMKSILFPQFSTNPITGWQIKLPKLGRVQINLHRPIPDGFVVKQVRILKKAMGWFAVIAIQSDISIPEPEPHGHFVGIDIGLNSYLATSDGFTEPGRKFFATEHRRL
;
A
#
# COMPACT_ATOMS: atom_id res chain seq x y z
N MET A 1 1.66 6.35 -20.46
CA MET A 1 1.12 5.19 -19.71
C MET A 1 0.09 5.70 -18.72
N LEU A 2 -1.16 5.22 -18.85
CA LEU A 2 -2.25 5.61 -17.97
C LEU A 2 -2.45 4.54 -16.89
N ASN A 3 -2.37 4.95 -15.61
CA ASN A 3 -2.60 4.08 -14.46
C ASN A 3 -3.88 4.46 -13.74
N LEU A 4 -4.78 3.49 -13.52
CA LEU A 4 -6.02 3.68 -12.77
C LEU A 4 -6.12 2.65 -11.65
N ASN A 5 -6.84 3.00 -10.58
CA ASN A 5 -7.11 2.10 -9.47
C ASN A 5 -8.62 1.89 -9.32
N TYR A 6 -9.09 0.65 -9.49
CA TYR A 6 -10.48 0.28 -9.28
C TYR A 6 -10.64 -0.50 -7.99
N THR A 7 -11.65 -0.15 -7.19
CA THR A 7 -11.91 -0.79 -5.90
C THR A 7 -13.17 -1.62 -5.98
N TYR A 8 -13.06 -2.93 -5.72
CA TYR A 8 -14.18 -3.87 -5.77
C TYR A 8 -14.36 -4.56 -4.42
N ARG A 9 -15.61 -4.90 -4.09
CA ARG A 9 -15.90 -5.77 -2.95
C ARG A 9 -15.61 -7.22 -3.34
N ILE A 10 -14.99 -7.97 -2.44
CA ILE A 10 -14.75 -9.41 -2.60
C ILE A 10 -15.42 -10.19 -1.48
N TYR A 11 -15.74 -11.46 -1.77
CA TYR A 11 -16.41 -12.37 -0.85
C TYR A 11 -15.56 -13.63 -0.67
N PRO A 12 -14.48 -13.54 0.13
CA PRO A 12 -13.75 -14.72 0.54
C PRO A 12 -14.62 -15.63 1.41
N ASP A 13 -14.46 -16.94 1.27
CA ASP A 13 -15.06 -17.91 2.18
C ASP A 13 -14.42 -17.85 3.58
N GLN A 14 -14.99 -18.57 4.55
CA GLN A 14 -14.53 -18.54 5.93
C GLN A 14 -13.05 -18.94 6.08
N LYS A 15 -12.59 -19.97 5.36
CA LYS A 15 -11.19 -20.44 5.40
C LYS A 15 -10.26 -19.39 4.78
N GLN A 16 -10.68 -18.75 3.70
CA GLN A 16 -9.96 -17.67 3.05
C GLN A 16 -9.86 -16.44 3.95
N VAL A 17 -10.93 -16.10 4.69
CA VAL A 17 -10.93 -15.00 5.66
C VAL A 17 -9.92 -15.26 6.77
N GLU A 18 -9.92 -16.45 7.35
CA GLU A 18 -8.96 -16.87 8.38
C GLU A 18 -7.53 -16.77 7.85
N LEU A 19 -7.27 -17.33 6.67
CA LEU A 19 -5.95 -17.27 6.02
C LEU A 19 -5.50 -15.82 5.75
N LEU A 20 -6.39 -14.96 5.26
CA LEU A 20 -6.08 -13.54 5.03
C LEU A 20 -5.76 -12.81 6.33
N ASN A 21 -6.47 -13.10 7.42
CA ASN A 21 -6.18 -12.54 8.73
C ASN A 21 -4.81 -13.00 9.25
N GLU A 22 -4.50 -14.28 9.11
CA GLU A 22 -3.18 -14.82 9.46
C GLU A 22 -2.07 -14.19 8.62
N TRP A 23 -2.30 -13.97 7.32
CA TRP A 23 -1.35 -13.31 6.44
C TRP A 23 -1.11 -11.86 6.84
N LEU A 24 -2.15 -11.10 7.19
CA LEU A 24 -2.01 -9.72 7.70
C LEU A 24 -1.13 -9.69 8.96
N GLU A 25 -1.37 -10.61 9.89
CA GLU A 25 -0.58 -10.70 11.12
C GLU A 25 0.86 -11.16 10.87
N THR A 26 1.07 -12.08 9.94
CA THR A 26 2.40 -12.52 9.53
C THR A 26 3.17 -11.38 8.86
N CYS A 27 2.52 -10.61 7.99
CA CYS A 27 3.09 -9.41 7.38
C CYS A 27 3.40 -8.33 8.44
N ARG A 28 2.54 -8.16 9.45
CA ARG A 28 2.77 -7.25 10.57
C ARG A 28 4.04 -7.63 11.34
N VAL A 29 4.23 -8.91 11.64
CA VAL A 29 5.43 -9.42 12.32
C VAL A 29 6.68 -9.18 11.46
N ALA A 30 6.64 -9.52 10.17
CA ALA A 30 7.75 -9.27 9.25
C ALA A 30 8.12 -7.78 9.16
N TYR A 31 7.11 -6.90 9.04
CA TYR A 31 7.31 -5.45 9.04
C TYR A 31 7.98 -4.97 10.34
N ASN A 32 7.46 -5.40 11.49
CA ASN A 32 7.99 -4.98 12.79
C ASN A 32 9.40 -5.51 13.04
N TYR A 33 9.70 -6.73 12.61
CA TYR A 33 11.04 -7.29 12.71
C TYR A 33 12.03 -6.47 11.87
N ALA A 34 11.68 -6.17 10.62
CA ALA A 34 12.51 -5.35 9.75
C ALA A 34 12.70 -3.91 10.29
N LEU A 35 11.66 -3.34 10.90
CA LEU A 35 11.75 -2.03 11.57
C LEU A 35 12.61 -2.09 12.83
N ARG A 36 12.58 -3.22 13.56
CA ARG A 36 13.44 -3.43 14.70
C ARG A 36 14.91 -3.42 14.26
N GLU A 37 15.27 -4.16 13.21
CA GLU A 37 16.65 -4.14 12.69
C GLU A 37 17.11 -2.71 12.35
N LEU A 38 16.25 -1.89 11.74
CA LEU A 38 16.57 -0.46 11.48
C LEU A 38 16.80 0.31 12.78
N LYS A 39 15.93 0.15 13.77
CA LYS A 39 16.06 0.84 15.06
C LYS A 39 17.30 0.40 15.83
N ASP A 40 17.61 -0.89 15.83
CA ASP A 40 18.79 -1.46 16.49
C ASP A 40 20.08 -0.94 15.80
N TRP A 41 20.07 -0.83 14.46
CA TRP A 41 21.18 -0.25 13.69
C TRP A 41 21.40 1.25 13.99
N ILE A 42 20.33 2.03 14.16
CA ILE A 42 20.43 3.45 14.53
C ILE A 42 20.89 3.60 15.97
N ALA A 43 20.31 2.82 16.89
CA ALA A 43 20.66 2.85 18.30
C ALA A 43 22.14 2.49 18.52
N SER A 44 22.68 1.55 17.72
CA SER A 44 24.10 1.18 17.77
C SER A 44 25.07 2.26 17.27
N ARG A 45 24.57 3.33 16.64
CA ARG A 45 25.40 4.45 16.14
C ARG A 45 25.08 5.76 16.83
N LYS A 46 24.03 5.79 17.66
CA LYS A 46 23.58 6.99 18.34
C LYS A 46 24.37 7.17 19.62
N CYS A 47 25.32 8.10 19.63
CA CYS A 47 25.96 8.64 20.82
C CYS A 47 25.61 10.12 21.02
N PRO A 48 25.63 10.62 22.27
CA PRO A 48 25.80 12.05 22.52
C PRO A 48 27.07 12.56 21.82
N VAL A 49 27.03 13.82 21.35
CA VAL A 49 28.16 14.42 20.62
C VAL A 49 29.41 14.55 21.51
N ASP A 50 29.22 14.65 22.81
CA ASP A 50 30.23 14.99 23.82
C ASP A 50 30.76 13.78 24.61
N ARG A 51 30.17 12.58 24.46
CA ARG A 51 30.54 11.40 25.25
C ARG A 51 30.08 10.08 24.64
N CYS A 52 30.87 9.04 24.83
CA CYS A 52 30.46 7.66 24.59
C CYS A 52 29.81 7.07 25.85
N SER A 53 28.81 6.19 25.67
CA SER A 53 28.20 5.45 26.79
C SER A 53 29.20 4.43 27.34
N LEU A 54 29.48 4.48 28.65
CA LEU A 54 30.30 3.47 29.35
C LEU A 54 29.47 2.29 29.87
N GLU A 55 28.13 2.42 29.90
CA GLU A 55 27.22 1.43 30.47
C GLU A 55 26.62 0.49 29.41
N SER A 56 26.73 0.84 28.12
CA SER A 56 26.14 0.08 27.02
C SER A 56 27.12 -0.04 25.86
N GLU A 57 27.62 -1.25 25.61
CA GLU A 57 28.27 -1.57 24.35
C GLU A 57 27.23 -1.73 23.24
N TYR A 58 27.59 -1.30 22.04
CA TYR A 58 26.71 -1.48 20.89
C TYR A 58 26.67 -2.96 20.49
N ILE A 59 25.45 -3.53 20.44
CA ILE A 59 25.18 -4.96 20.14
C ILE A 59 25.70 -5.38 18.74
N MET A 60 26.07 -4.41 17.90
CA MET A 60 26.42 -4.62 16.50
C MET A 60 27.81 -4.06 16.20
N SER A 61 28.58 -4.77 15.37
CA SER A 61 29.87 -4.28 14.86
C SER A 61 29.72 -2.92 14.16
N ALA A 62 30.73 -2.06 14.31
CA ALA A 62 30.79 -0.75 13.65
C ALA A 62 30.66 -0.88 12.12
N ASP A 63 31.28 -1.92 11.54
CA ASP A 63 31.27 -2.21 10.10
C ASP A 63 29.96 -2.84 9.60
N TYR A 64 28.98 -3.06 10.49
CA TYR A 64 27.71 -3.66 10.09
C TYR A 64 26.96 -2.72 9.13
N PRO A 65 26.66 -3.15 7.89
CA PRO A 65 26.04 -2.28 6.90
C PRO A 65 24.61 -1.91 7.29
N PHE A 66 24.13 -0.77 6.79
CA PHE A 66 22.72 -0.39 6.97
C PHE A 66 21.79 -1.52 6.49
N PRO A 67 20.78 -1.93 7.27
CA PRO A 67 19.89 -3.03 6.91
C PRO A 67 18.87 -2.56 5.86
N GLY A 68 19.36 -2.33 4.65
CA GLY A 68 18.57 -1.87 3.51
C GLY A 68 17.59 -2.93 3.00
N TYR A 69 16.63 -2.47 2.18
CA TYR A 69 15.57 -3.32 1.62
C TYR A 69 16.08 -4.63 1.01
N GLN A 70 17.10 -4.55 0.15
CA GLN A 70 17.65 -5.71 -0.54
C GLN A 70 18.24 -6.74 0.43
N GLN A 71 18.97 -6.30 1.45
CA GLN A 71 19.54 -7.20 2.45
C GLN A 71 18.44 -7.92 3.24
N GLN A 72 17.44 -7.19 3.72
CA GLN A 72 16.32 -7.77 4.47
C GLN A 72 15.47 -8.71 3.60
N GLN A 73 15.26 -8.35 2.33
CA GLN A 73 14.58 -9.21 1.36
C GLN A 73 15.35 -10.52 1.13
N ASN A 74 16.67 -10.46 1.02
CA ASN A 74 17.53 -11.63 0.79
C ASN A 74 17.64 -12.55 2.01
N LYS A 75 17.33 -12.06 3.22
CA LYS A 75 17.22 -12.89 4.44
C LYS A 75 15.91 -13.70 4.49
N LEU A 76 14.85 -13.29 3.77
CA LEU A 76 13.54 -13.96 3.82
C LEU A 76 13.56 -15.47 3.48
N PRO A 77 14.31 -15.96 2.46
CA PRO A 77 14.38 -17.38 2.17
C PRO A 77 14.90 -18.21 3.35
N LYS A 78 15.91 -17.73 4.07
CA LYS A 78 16.43 -18.39 5.28
C LYS A 78 15.39 -18.34 6.40
N ALA A 79 14.81 -17.17 6.66
CA ALA A 79 13.78 -17.01 7.69
C ALA A 79 12.55 -17.90 7.44
N LYS A 80 12.20 -18.19 6.18
CA LYS A 80 11.10 -19.11 5.86
C LYS A 80 11.38 -20.57 6.20
N LYS A 81 12.66 -20.99 6.21
CA LYS A 81 13.05 -22.33 6.65
C LYS A 81 12.92 -22.47 8.17
N GLU A 82 13.26 -21.41 8.89
CA GLU A 82 13.20 -21.36 10.36
C GLU A 82 11.77 -21.15 10.89
N PHE A 83 10.97 -20.32 10.20
CA PHE A 83 9.62 -19.96 10.60
C PHE A 83 8.59 -20.35 9.52
N PRO A 84 7.97 -21.55 9.63
CA PRO A 84 7.01 -22.05 8.64
C PRO A 84 5.84 -21.10 8.37
N ARG A 85 5.43 -20.29 9.36
CA ARG A 85 4.38 -19.28 9.20
C ARG A 85 4.68 -18.25 8.10
N LEU A 86 5.95 -17.89 7.90
CA LEU A 86 6.37 -17.00 6.81
C LEU A 86 6.26 -17.71 5.44
N ALA A 87 6.40 -19.03 5.40
CA ALA A 87 6.27 -19.80 4.17
C ALA A 87 4.81 -19.94 3.71
N ALA A 88 3.83 -19.79 4.62
CA ALA A 88 2.40 -19.79 4.26
C ALA A 88 2.02 -18.58 3.39
N VAL A 89 2.63 -17.41 3.63
CA VAL A 89 2.36 -16.19 2.86
C VAL A 89 3.03 -16.27 1.47
N PRO A 90 2.41 -15.73 0.40
CA PRO A 90 3.08 -15.57 -0.89
C PRO A 90 4.38 -14.76 -0.75
N SER A 91 5.45 -15.20 -1.43
CA SER A 91 6.77 -14.59 -1.29
C SER A 91 6.76 -13.10 -1.60
N GLN A 92 6.13 -12.72 -2.70
CA GLN A 92 6.05 -11.34 -3.15
C GLN A 92 5.29 -10.43 -2.18
N VAL A 93 4.29 -10.95 -1.47
CA VAL A 93 3.55 -10.18 -0.46
C VAL A 93 4.44 -9.83 0.74
N LEU A 94 5.30 -10.75 1.18
CA LEU A 94 6.28 -10.45 2.23
C LEU A 94 7.31 -9.42 1.76
N GLN A 95 7.79 -9.56 0.53
CA GLN A 95 8.75 -8.63 -0.06
C GLN A 95 8.16 -7.21 -0.18
N THR A 96 6.93 -7.07 -0.65
CA THR A 96 6.25 -5.76 -0.70
C THR A 96 5.97 -5.20 0.67
N THR A 97 5.77 -6.05 1.68
CA THR A 97 5.62 -5.60 3.08
C THR A 97 6.90 -4.99 3.63
N ILE A 98 8.07 -5.60 3.36
CA ILE A 98 9.37 -5.00 3.71
C ILE A 98 9.61 -3.74 2.87
N ARG A 99 9.25 -3.74 1.58
CA ARG A 99 9.36 -2.53 0.73
C ARG A 99 8.58 -1.37 1.31
N ARG A 100 7.34 -1.61 1.75
CA ARG A 100 6.49 -0.59 2.40
C ARG A 100 7.15 0.04 3.64
N LEU A 101 7.99 -0.69 4.36
CA LEU A 101 8.77 -0.13 5.46
C LEU A 101 9.85 0.82 4.94
N HIS A 102 10.60 0.41 3.92
CA HIS A 102 11.66 1.24 3.32
C HIS A 102 11.10 2.45 2.58
N ASP A 103 9.95 2.33 1.91
CA ASP A 103 9.27 3.51 1.34
C ASP A 103 8.93 4.54 2.44
N ALA A 104 8.47 4.07 3.61
CA ALA A 104 8.19 4.95 4.75
C ALA A 104 9.47 5.55 5.37
N TRP A 105 10.57 4.80 5.36
CA TRP A 105 11.88 5.29 5.76
C TRP A 105 12.38 6.39 4.82
N ASP A 106 12.28 6.18 3.51
CA ASP A 106 12.69 7.13 2.48
C ASP A 106 11.83 8.40 2.54
N PHE A 107 10.54 8.30 2.82
CA PHE A 107 9.70 9.48 3.05
C PHE A 107 10.07 10.24 4.32
N PHE A 108 10.47 9.56 5.39
CA PHE A 108 11.00 10.23 6.59
C PHE A 108 12.29 11.00 6.26
N GLN A 109 13.24 10.37 5.57
CA GLN A 109 14.53 10.97 5.22
C GLN A 109 14.39 12.13 4.22
N ASN A 110 13.66 11.92 3.12
CA ASN A 110 13.67 12.83 1.98
C ASN A 110 12.57 13.90 2.03
N ARG A 111 11.49 13.66 2.77
CA ARG A 111 10.28 14.49 2.74
C ARG A 111 9.83 14.96 4.13
N GLY A 112 10.59 14.68 5.18
CA GLY A 112 10.29 15.11 6.55
C GLY A 112 9.02 14.49 7.16
N TYR A 113 8.49 13.40 6.59
CA TYR A 113 7.38 12.66 7.21
C TYR A 113 7.82 12.03 8.53
N GLY A 114 6.88 11.62 9.38
CA GLY A 114 7.22 10.97 10.65
C GLY A 114 7.93 9.62 10.49
N PHE A 115 8.85 9.32 11.42
CA PHE A 115 9.60 8.06 11.48
C PHE A 115 8.66 6.82 11.48
N PRO A 116 9.00 5.73 10.75
CA PRO A 116 8.19 4.52 10.72
C PRO A 116 7.93 3.92 12.11
N ARG A 117 6.67 3.59 12.40
CA ARG A 117 6.23 3.07 13.71
C ARG A 117 5.87 1.59 13.65
N TYR A 118 6.13 0.89 14.76
CA TYR A 118 5.66 -0.48 14.93
C TYR A 118 4.15 -0.57 14.76
N LYS A 119 3.70 -1.63 14.11
CA LYS A 119 2.28 -1.93 13.89
C LYS A 119 1.78 -2.81 15.02
N LYS A 120 0.75 -2.34 15.72
CA LYS A 120 0.00 -3.12 16.73
C LYS A 120 -0.88 -4.16 16.03
N TYR A 121 -1.29 -5.19 16.79
CA TYR A 121 -2.22 -6.21 16.32
C TYR A 121 -3.44 -5.59 15.62
N GLY A 122 -3.83 -6.12 14.47
CA GLY A 122 -4.97 -5.62 13.71
C GLY A 122 -4.76 -4.27 12.99
N GLN A 123 -3.61 -3.58 13.12
CA GLN A 123 -3.34 -2.34 12.38
C GLN A 123 -2.90 -2.57 10.93
N MET A 124 -2.35 -3.75 10.62
CA MET A 124 -2.11 -4.12 9.22
C MET A 124 -3.44 -4.51 8.59
N LYS A 125 -3.96 -3.66 7.71
CA LYS A 125 -5.27 -3.85 7.05
C LYS A 125 -5.17 -4.23 5.58
N SER A 126 -3.97 -4.27 5.00
CA SER A 126 -3.81 -4.48 3.57
C SER A 126 -2.60 -5.34 3.24
N ILE A 127 -2.74 -6.19 2.22
CA ILE A 127 -1.65 -6.94 1.58
C ILE A 127 -1.62 -6.62 0.08
N LEU A 128 -0.42 -6.53 -0.50
CA LEU A 128 -0.22 -6.20 -1.90
C LEU A 128 0.37 -7.39 -2.66
N PHE A 129 -0.32 -7.80 -3.71
CA PHE A 129 0.16 -8.71 -4.75
C PHE A 129 0.69 -7.86 -5.90
N PRO A 130 2.03 -7.76 -6.07
CA PRO A 130 2.64 -6.76 -6.94
C PRO A 130 2.67 -7.15 -8.42
N GLN A 131 2.47 -8.42 -8.74
CA GLN A 131 2.49 -8.91 -10.12
C GLN A 131 1.71 -10.21 -10.25
N PHE A 132 1.26 -10.48 -11.46
CA PHE A 132 0.58 -11.70 -11.86
C PHE A 132 1.14 -12.16 -13.21
N SER A 133 1.29 -13.47 -13.40
CA SER A 133 1.76 -14.03 -14.67
C SER A 133 0.67 -14.05 -15.75
N THR A 134 -0.58 -14.21 -15.32
CA THR A 134 -1.78 -14.18 -16.17
C THR A 134 -2.78 -13.21 -15.58
N ASN A 135 -3.79 -12.83 -16.37
CA ASN A 135 -4.88 -12.00 -15.84
C ASN A 135 -5.51 -12.71 -14.62
N PRO A 136 -5.48 -12.10 -13.42
CA PRO A 136 -6.00 -12.74 -12.23
C PRO A 136 -7.53 -12.77 -12.20
N ILE A 137 -8.22 -12.03 -13.07
CA ILE A 137 -9.68 -11.94 -13.07
C ILE A 137 -10.24 -12.85 -14.17
N THR A 138 -11.24 -13.64 -13.82
CA THR A 138 -11.94 -14.52 -14.76
C THR A 138 -13.42 -14.51 -14.39
N GLY A 139 -14.24 -13.90 -15.23
CA GLY A 139 -15.66 -13.65 -14.94
C GLY A 139 -15.83 -12.89 -13.62
N TRP A 140 -16.57 -13.48 -12.68
CA TRP A 140 -16.87 -12.91 -11.35
C TRP A 140 -15.90 -13.38 -10.27
N GLN A 141 -14.72 -13.87 -10.64
CA GLN A 141 -13.73 -14.38 -9.70
C GLN A 141 -12.36 -13.73 -9.90
N ILE A 142 -11.62 -13.58 -8.80
CA ILE A 142 -10.22 -13.17 -8.78
C ILE A 142 -9.36 -14.30 -8.18
N LYS A 143 -8.35 -14.73 -8.93
CA LYS A 143 -7.39 -15.76 -8.53
C LYS A 143 -6.16 -15.11 -7.91
N LEU A 144 -5.92 -15.40 -6.64
CA LEU A 144 -4.79 -14.90 -5.87
C LEU A 144 -3.82 -16.04 -5.53
N PRO A 145 -2.49 -15.83 -5.64
CA PRO A 145 -1.50 -16.83 -5.27
C PRO A 145 -1.72 -17.38 -3.86
N LYS A 146 -1.68 -18.71 -3.71
CA LYS A 146 -1.93 -19.48 -2.47
C LYS A 146 -3.31 -19.35 -1.83
N LEU A 147 -4.07 -18.29 -2.11
CA LEU A 147 -5.44 -18.11 -1.59
C LEU A 147 -6.48 -18.81 -2.46
N GLY A 148 -6.20 -18.94 -3.77
CA GLY A 148 -7.13 -19.53 -4.73
C GLY A 148 -8.07 -18.50 -5.35
N ARG A 149 -9.23 -18.96 -5.81
CA ARG A 149 -10.25 -18.12 -6.44
C ARG A 149 -11.17 -17.53 -5.38
N VAL A 150 -11.42 -16.23 -5.47
CA VAL A 150 -12.31 -15.48 -4.57
C VAL A 150 -13.38 -14.80 -5.41
N GLN A 151 -14.63 -14.81 -4.96
CA GLN A 151 -15.71 -14.10 -5.65
C GLN A 151 -15.51 -12.58 -5.55
N ILE A 152 -15.71 -11.87 -6.66
CA ILE A 152 -15.54 -10.42 -6.77
C ILE A 152 -16.78 -9.79 -7.39
N ASN A 153 -17.29 -8.71 -6.79
CA ASN A 153 -18.35 -7.91 -7.39
C ASN A 153 -17.74 -6.90 -8.37
N LEU A 154 -17.60 -7.32 -9.63
CA LEU A 154 -17.08 -6.52 -10.72
C LEU A 154 -18.14 -5.55 -11.28
N HIS A 155 -18.62 -4.62 -10.44
CA HIS A 155 -19.64 -3.62 -10.82
C HIS A 155 -19.22 -2.66 -11.94
N ARG A 156 -17.93 -2.66 -12.29
CA ARG A 156 -17.36 -1.94 -13.42
C ARG A 156 -16.43 -2.89 -14.17
N PRO A 157 -16.62 -3.16 -15.47
CA PRO A 157 -15.68 -3.97 -16.23
C PRO A 157 -14.31 -3.27 -16.32
N ILE A 158 -13.25 -4.07 -16.48
CA ILE A 158 -11.93 -3.50 -16.81
C ILE A 158 -12.01 -2.98 -18.24
N PRO A 159 -11.61 -1.72 -18.51
CA PRO A 159 -11.73 -1.16 -19.85
C PRO A 159 -10.80 -1.87 -20.82
N ASP A 160 -11.17 -1.88 -22.09
CA ASP A 160 -10.34 -2.46 -23.15
C ASP A 160 -8.99 -1.75 -23.23
N GLY A 161 -7.94 -2.52 -23.51
CA GLY A 161 -6.56 -2.02 -23.55
C GLY A 161 -5.92 -1.79 -22.18
N PHE A 162 -6.58 -2.18 -21.07
CA PHE A 162 -5.98 -2.17 -19.74
C PHE A 162 -5.59 -3.57 -19.27
N VAL A 163 -4.44 -3.65 -18.59
CA VAL A 163 -3.91 -4.87 -17.97
C VAL A 163 -3.84 -4.68 -16.46
N VAL A 164 -4.25 -5.70 -15.70
CA VAL A 164 -4.09 -5.73 -14.25
C VAL A 164 -2.60 -5.88 -13.91
N LYS A 165 -2.04 -4.87 -13.24
CA LYS A 165 -0.64 -4.90 -12.77
C LYS A 165 -0.53 -5.41 -11.35
N GLN A 166 -1.35 -4.87 -10.45
CA GLN A 166 -1.27 -5.15 -9.02
C GLN A 166 -2.65 -5.30 -8.41
N VAL A 167 -2.75 -6.09 -7.35
CA VAL A 167 -3.97 -6.23 -6.57
C VAL A 167 -3.62 -6.06 -5.11
N ARG A 168 -4.27 -5.11 -4.45
CA ARG A 168 -4.19 -4.91 -3.00
C ARG A 168 -5.47 -5.37 -2.35
N ILE A 169 -5.36 -6.36 -1.48
CA ILE A 169 -6.49 -6.81 -0.65
C ILE A 169 -6.53 -5.96 0.61
N LEU A 170 -7.70 -5.40 0.91
CA LEU A 170 -7.94 -4.45 1.98
C LEU A 170 -9.08 -4.94 2.88
N LYS A 171 -8.83 -4.94 4.19
CA LYS A 171 -9.82 -5.24 5.23
C LYS A 171 -10.41 -3.93 5.75
N LYS A 172 -11.71 -3.70 5.50
CA LYS A 172 -12.51 -2.62 6.07
C LYS A 172 -13.53 -3.18 7.07
N ALA A 173 -14.22 -2.30 7.81
CA ALA A 173 -15.30 -2.71 8.72
C ALA A 173 -16.43 -3.46 8.00
N MET A 174 -16.82 -3.01 6.80
CA MET A 174 -17.84 -3.66 5.95
C MET A 174 -17.41 -4.97 5.30
N GLY A 175 -16.14 -5.38 5.44
CA GLY A 175 -15.61 -6.59 4.83
C GLY A 175 -14.38 -6.36 3.96
N TRP A 176 -14.18 -7.23 2.99
CA TRP A 176 -12.96 -7.31 2.18
C TRP A 176 -13.12 -6.66 0.81
N PHE A 177 -12.07 -5.98 0.39
CA PHE A 177 -12.02 -5.25 -0.89
C PHE A 177 -10.73 -5.58 -1.64
N ALA A 178 -10.81 -5.61 -2.96
CA ALA A 178 -9.66 -5.67 -3.86
C ALA A 178 -9.52 -4.30 -4.55
N VAL A 179 -8.40 -3.63 -4.31
CA VAL A 179 -7.97 -2.46 -5.09
C VAL A 179 -7.07 -2.95 -6.20
N ILE A 180 -7.53 -2.83 -7.43
CA ILE A 180 -6.91 -3.37 -8.63
C ILE A 180 -6.28 -2.21 -9.38
N ALA A 181 -4.95 -2.22 -9.46
CA ALA A 181 -4.20 -1.28 -10.28
C ALA A 181 -4.18 -1.81 -11.72
N ILE A 182 -4.80 -1.05 -12.61
CA ILE A 182 -4.86 -1.33 -14.04
C ILE A 182 -4.00 -0.31 -14.78
N GLN A 183 -3.30 -0.76 -15.81
CA GLN A 183 -2.42 0.06 -16.62
C GLN A 183 -2.75 -0.12 -18.09
N SER A 184 -2.76 0.98 -18.83
CA SER A 184 -2.81 0.98 -20.29
C SER A 184 -1.59 1.69 -20.86
N ASP A 185 -1.14 1.20 -22.01
CA ASP A 185 -0.02 1.78 -22.75
C ASP A 185 -0.45 2.99 -23.60
N ILE A 186 -1.73 3.37 -23.54
CA ILE A 186 -2.24 4.61 -24.14
C ILE A 186 -1.40 5.79 -23.62
N SER A 187 -0.86 6.55 -24.57
CA SER A 187 -0.24 7.84 -24.34
C SER A 187 -1.32 8.91 -24.55
N ILE A 188 -1.72 9.58 -23.48
CA ILE A 188 -2.55 10.77 -23.60
C ILE A 188 -1.60 11.92 -23.95
N PRO A 189 -1.76 12.59 -25.10
CA PRO A 189 -0.95 13.76 -25.42
C PRO A 189 -1.20 14.82 -24.34
N GLU A 190 -0.14 15.48 -23.89
CA GLU A 190 -0.32 16.66 -23.05
C GLU A 190 -1.04 17.71 -23.88
N PRO A 191 -2.23 18.18 -23.46
CA PRO A 191 -2.89 19.25 -24.16
C PRO A 191 -1.99 20.48 -24.10
N GLU A 192 -1.64 21.02 -25.26
CA GLU A 192 -0.97 22.32 -25.29
C GLU A 192 -1.94 23.37 -24.71
N PRO A 193 -1.50 24.18 -23.73
CA PRO A 193 -2.31 25.28 -23.23
C PRO A 193 -2.62 26.24 -24.39
N HIS A 194 -3.87 26.26 -24.84
CA HIS A 194 -4.36 27.15 -25.89
C HIS A 194 -5.53 27.97 -25.35
N GLY A 195 -5.67 29.20 -25.85
CA GLY A 195 -6.67 30.16 -25.37
C GLY A 195 -6.16 31.06 -24.25
N HIS A 196 -7.07 31.62 -23.46
CA HIS A 196 -6.76 32.46 -22.31
C HIS A 196 -6.80 31.66 -21.00
N PHE A 197 -6.17 32.19 -19.97
CA PHE A 197 -6.20 31.59 -18.63
C PHE A 197 -7.60 31.72 -18.03
N VAL A 198 -8.18 30.60 -17.61
CA VAL A 198 -9.43 30.57 -16.87
C VAL A 198 -9.13 30.35 -15.40
N GLY A 199 -9.42 31.35 -14.57
CA GLY A 199 -9.38 31.20 -13.11
C GLY A 199 -10.54 30.34 -12.65
N ILE A 200 -10.28 29.29 -11.88
CA ILE A 200 -11.31 28.41 -11.32
C ILE A 200 -11.37 28.65 -9.81
N ASP A 201 -12.53 29.08 -9.32
CA ASP A 201 -12.82 29.22 -7.88
C ASP A 201 -13.85 28.17 -7.45
N ILE A 202 -13.58 27.51 -6.33
CA ILE A 202 -14.43 26.46 -5.76
C ILE A 202 -15.03 27.02 -4.47
N GLY A 203 -16.33 27.27 -4.47
CA GLY A 203 -17.04 27.96 -3.40
C GLY A 203 -18.13 27.14 -2.73
N LEU A 204 -18.70 27.71 -1.65
CA LEU A 204 -19.88 27.18 -0.98
C LEU A 204 -21.19 27.58 -1.68
N ASN A 205 -21.24 28.78 -2.26
CA ASN A 205 -22.43 29.30 -2.95
C ASN A 205 -22.60 28.68 -4.35
N SER A 206 -21.49 28.58 -5.09
CA SER A 206 -21.39 27.89 -6.38
C SER A 206 -20.31 26.82 -6.26
N TYR A 207 -20.61 25.61 -6.76
CA TYR A 207 -19.66 24.50 -6.71
C TYR A 207 -18.37 24.83 -7.47
N LEU A 208 -18.52 25.50 -8.61
CA LEU A 208 -17.43 25.94 -9.44
C LEU A 208 -17.84 27.26 -10.10
N ALA A 209 -16.98 28.27 -10.01
CA ALA A 209 -17.11 29.52 -10.76
C ALA A 209 -15.84 29.73 -11.57
N THR A 210 -15.98 30.19 -12.82
CA THR A 210 -14.84 30.55 -13.66
C THR A 210 -14.75 32.05 -13.84
N SER A 211 -13.54 32.55 -14.13
CA SER A 211 -13.31 33.95 -14.52
C SER A 211 -14.11 34.37 -15.77
N ASP A 212 -14.57 33.41 -16.56
CA ASP A 212 -15.39 33.62 -17.76
C ASP A 212 -16.90 33.71 -17.45
N GLY A 213 -17.26 33.71 -16.17
CA GLY A 213 -18.65 33.83 -15.71
C GLY A 213 -19.44 32.52 -15.76
N PHE A 214 -18.82 31.38 -16.10
CA PHE A 214 -19.48 30.08 -15.95
C PHE A 214 -19.60 29.74 -14.47
N THR A 215 -20.81 29.38 -14.03
CA THR A 215 -21.05 28.93 -12.66
C THR A 215 -21.81 27.61 -12.66
N GLU A 216 -21.25 26.59 -12.03
CA GLU A 216 -21.97 25.36 -11.68
C GLU A 216 -22.61 25.54 -10.30
N PRO A 217 -23.94 25.41 -10.17
CA PRO A 217 -24.60 25.54 -8.88
C PRO A 217 -24.18 24.43 -7.92
N GLY A 218 -24.15 24.75 -6.62
CA GLY A 218 -23.88 23.78 -5.56
C GLY A 218 -24.81 22.56 -5.66
N ARG A 219 -24.23 21.36 -5.76
CA ARG A 219 -25.01 20.12 -5.73
C ARG A 219 -25.55 19.88 -4.32
N LYS A 220 -26.83 20.21 -4.09
CA LYS A 220 -27.51 20.11 -2.78
C LYS A 220 -27.46 18.71 -2.13
N PHE A 221 -27.14 17.64 -2.88
CA PHE A 221 -27.08 16.27 -2.33
C PHE A 221 -26.01 16.11 -1.24
N PHE A 222 -24.91 16.87 -1.29
CA PHE A 222 -23.86 16.76 -0.27
C PHE A 222 -24.35 17.16 1.12
N ALA A 223 -25.22 18.18 1.23
CA ALA A 223 -25.81 18.60 2.49
C ALA A 223 -26.84 17.60 3.04
N THR A 224 -27.50 16.83 2.16
CA THR A 224 -28.47 15.80 2.52
C THR A 224 -27.79 14.51 2.97
N GLU A 225 -26.73 14.10 2.27
CA GLU A 225 -25.97 12.88 2.57
C GLU A 225 -25.03 13.07 3.76
N HIS A 226 -24.47 14.27 3.99
CA HIS A 226 -23.70 14.55 5.21
C HIS A 226 -24.57 14.54 6.47
N ARG A 227 -25.88 14.82 6.35
CA ARG A 227 -26.85 14.71 7.45
C ARG A 227 -27.22 13.27 7.82
N ARG A 228 -26.85 12.31 6.96
CA ARG A 228 -27.09 10.87 7.14
C ARG A 228 -25.87 10.11 7.69
N LEU A 229 -24.71 10.77 7.76
CA LEU A 229 -23.51 10.29 8.45
C LEU A 229 -23.53 10.73 9.91
#